data_AF-A0A3D3X0X0-F1
#
_entry.id   AF-A0A3D3X0X0-F1
#
_cell.length_a   1.000
_cell.length_b   1.000
_cell.length_c   1.000
_cell.angle_alpha   90.00
_cell.angle_beta   90.00
_cell.angle_gamma   90.00
#
_symmetry.space_group_name_H-M   'P 1'
#
loop_
_entity.id
_entity.type
_entity.pdbx_description
1 polymer ?
#
loop_
_entity_poly.entity_id
_entity_poly.type
_entity_poly.pdbx_seq_one_letter_code
_entity_poly.pdbx_strand_id
1 'polypeptide(L)' 'MHWSGVITYRDDLIRIISVRWSRKEEIDLYES' A
#
# COMPACT_ATOMS: atom_id res chain seq x y z
N MET A 1 -0.44 11.15 6.45
CA MET A 1 -0.56 10.10 5.42
C MET A 1 -0.29 8.75 6.08
N HIS A 2 -1.11 7.72 5.86
CA HIS A 2 -0.81 6.35 6.31
C HIS A 2 -1.62 5.35 5.48
N TRP A 3 -0.99 4.27 5.03
CA TRP A 3 -1.66 3.19 4.30
C TRP A 3 -1.89 2.00 5.23
N SER A 4 -3.12 1.82 5.68
CA SER A 4 -3.49 0.62 6.44
C SER A 4 -3.67 -0.55 5.45
N GLY A 5 -2.79 -1.53 5.53
CA GLY A 5 -2.81 -2.72 4.69
C GLY A 5 -2.35 -3.97 5.43
N VAL A 6 -2.81 -5.12 4.96
CA VAL A 6 -2.39 -6.45 5.43
C VAL A 6 -1.53 -7.07 4.34
N ILE A 7 -0.24 -7.21 4.63
CA ILE A 7 0.76 -7.84 3.79
C ILE A 7 1.17 -9.13 4.49
N THR A 8 1.31 -10.23 3.74
CA THR A 8 1.94 -11.45 4.23
C THR A 8 3.20 -11.75 3.41
N TYR A 9 4.20 -12.28 4.08
CA TYR A 9 5.43 -12.81 3.47
C TYR A 9 5.35 -14.32 3.61
N ARG A 10 5.47 -15.05 2.50
CA ARG A 10 5.56 -16.51 2.52
C ARG A 10 6.65 -16.93 1.55
N ASP A 11 7.70 -17.56 2.08
CA ASP A 11 8.91 -17.83 1.30
C ASP A 11 9.46 -16.50 0.75
N ASP A 12 10.11 -16.49 -0.41
CA ASP A 12 10.54 -15.25 -1.09
C ASP A 12 9.38 -14.42 -1.73
N LEU A 13 8.11 -14.81 -1.52
CA LEU A 13 6.96 -14.17 -2.17
C LEU A 13 6.18 -13.25 -1.22
N ILE A 14 6.22 -11.95 -1.53
CA ILE A 14 5.40 -10.91 -0.90
C ILE A 14 3.97 -10.99 -1.48
N ARG A 15 2.96 -11.16 -0.63
CA ARG A 15 1.55 -11.14 -1.03
C ARG A 15 0.76 -10.08 -0.28
N ILE A 16 0.38 -9.03 -1.00
CA ILE A 16 -0.54 -8.00 -0.51
C ILE A 16 -1.95 -8.60 -0.51
N ILE A 17 -2.59 -8.70 0.67
CA ILE A 17 -3.94 -9.26 0.82
C ILE A 17 -4.99 -8.15 0.70
N SER A 18 -4.71 -7.00 1.31
CA SER A 18 -5.53 -5.80 1.17
C SER A 18 -4.71 -4.55 1.49
N VAL A 19 -4.93 -3.47 0.74
CA VAL A 19 -4.44 -2.12 1.04
C VAL A 19 -5.64 -1.18 0.92
N ARG A 20 -5.84 -0.30 1.91
CA ARG A 20 -6.88 0.72 1.88
C ARG A 20 -6.24 2.11 1.88
N TRP A 21 -6.25 2.79 0.72
CA TRP A 21 -5.86 4.20 0.55
C TRP A 21 -6.91 5.07 1.28
N SER A 22 -6.75 5.24 2.61
CA SER A 22 -7.54 6.18 3.41
C SER A 22 -7.38 7.58 2.79
N ARG A 23 -8.50 8.30 2.63
CA ARG A 23 -8.78 9.20 1.49
C ARG A 23 -7.58 9.90 0.81
N LYS A 24 -7.61 9.81 -0.51
CA LYS A 24 -6.49 9.92 -1.45
C LYS A 24 -6.52 11.34 -2.06
N GLU A 25 -5.58 12.18 -1.63
CA GLU A 25 -5.41 13.58 -2.09
C GLU A 25 -3.91 13.90 -2.39
N GLU A 26 -3.05 12.89 -2.28
CA GLU A 26 -1.61 13.06 -2.00
C GLU A 26 -0.78 11.89 -2.58
N ILE A 27 -1.03 11.52 -3.84
CA ILE A 27 -0.13 10.65 -4.64
C ILE A 27 0.16 11.27 -6.03
N ASP A 28 -0.48 12.38 -6.38
CA ASP A 28 -0.19 13.16 -7.60
C ASP A 28 1.25 13.73 -7.61
N LEU A 29 1.82 13.95 -6.42
CA LEU A 29 3.13 14.57 -6.22
C LEU A 29 4.33 13.64 -6.47
N TYR A 30 4.10 12.34 -6.76
CA TYR A 30 5.16 11.32 -6.85
C TYR A 30 5.49 10.84 -8.27
N GLU A 31 5.08 11.60 -9.30
CA GLU A 31 5.46 11.39 -10.71
C GLU A 31 6.24 12.61 -11.27
N SER A 32 7.30 13.03 -10.56
CA SER A 32 8.28 14.05 -10.98
C SER A 32 9.71 13.69 -10.55
#